data_AF-A0A9J7XX44-F1
#
_entry.id   AF-A0A9J7XX44-F1
#
_cell.length_a   1.000
_cell.length_b   1.000
_cell.length_c   1.000
_cell.angle_alpha   90.00
_cell.angle_beta   90.00
_cell.angle_gamma   90.00
#
_symmetry.space_group_name_H-M   'P 1'
#
loop_
_entity.id
_entity.type
_entity.pdbx_description
1 polymer ?
#
loop_
_entity_poly.entity_id
_entity_poly.type
_entity_poly.pdbx_seq_one_letter_code
_entity_poly.pdbx_strand_id
1 'polypeptide(L)' 'RTMIQNTLITGFSDEMRINDRPILIGAPLPSNVAELQQFCIDEWTKIPPQHCNRLIASYRKRLIAVVAAKGGPTSY' A
#
# COMPACT_ATOMS: atom_id res chain seq x y z
N ARG A 1 -8.47 -22.50 2.21
CA ARG A 1 -7.82 -21.82 1.06
C ARG A 1 -8.67 -20.70 0.45
N THR A 2 -9.99 -20.67 0.67
CA THR A 2 -10.91 -19.63 0.17
C THR A 2 -11.24 -18.52 1.17
N MET A 3 -11.14 -18.75 2.48
CA MET A 3 -11.49 -17.71 3.47
C MET A 3 -10.44 -16.60 3.63
N ILE A 4 -9.15 -16.91 3.45
CA ILE A 4 -8.06 -15.91 3.61
C ILE A 4 -8.07 -14.90 2.47
N GLN A 5 -8.50 -15.30 1.26
CA GLN A 5 -8.58 -14.37 0.13
C GLN A 5 -9.74 -13.37 0.30
N ASN A 6 -10.89 -13.80 0.82
CA ASN A 6 -12.03 -12.89 1.03
C ASN A 6 -11.78 -11.85 2.13
N THR A 7 -11.11 -12.21 3.23
CA THR A 7 -10.79 -11.26 4.31
C THR A 7 -9.73 -10.24 3.90
N LEU A 8 -8.78 -10.63 3.05
CA LEU A 8 -7.80 -9.69 2.49
C LEU A 8 -8.48 -8.66 1.59
N ILE A 9 -9.37 -9.09 0.68
CA ILE A 9 -10.06 -8.18 -0.26
C ILE A 9 -10.92 -7.14 0.46
N THR A 10 -11.58 -7.49 1.56
CA THR A 10 -12.42 -6.53 2.32
C THR A 10 -11.59 -5.55 3.17
N GLY A 11 -10.41 -5.94 3.63
CA GLY A 11 -9.51 -5.05 4.39
C GLY A 11 -8.72 -4.07 3.51
N PHE A 12 -8.40 -4.47 2.27
CA PHE A 12 -7.66 -3.62 1.33
C PHE A 12 -8.48 -2.39 0.89
N SER A 13 -9.80 -2.49 0.73
CA SER A 13 -10.60 -1.40 0.14
C SER A 13 -10.63 -0.09 0.92
N ASP A 14 -10.63 -0.13 2.25
CA ASP A 14 -10.72 1.09 3.08
C ASP A 14 -9.35 1.74 3.33
N GLU A 15 -8.29 0.94 3.43
CA GLU A 15 -6.91 1.41 3.63
C GLU A 15 -6.28 1.97 2.33
N MET A 16 -6.65 1.41 1.18
CA MET A 16 -6.16 1.83 -0.14
C MET A 16 -6.56 3.28 -0.49
N ARG A 17 -7.68 3.76 0.07
CA ARG A 17 -8.23 5.09 -0.23
C ARG A 17 -7.41 6.27 0.32
N ILE A 18 -6.58 6.05 1.33
CA ILE A 18 -5.87 7.13 2.05
C ILE A 18 -4.39 7.21 1.63
N ASN A 19 -3.73 6.09 1.37
CA ASN A 19 -2.28 6.05 1.15
C ASN A 19 -1.84 6.03 -0.33
N ASP A 20 -2.71 5.66 -1.28
CA ASP A 20 -2.33 5.48 -2.69
C ASP A 20 -2.59 6.69 -3.60
N ARG A 21 -3.09 7.79 -3.01
CA ARG A 21 -3.21 9.09 -3.71
C ARG A 21 -1.96 9.53 -4.50
N PRO A 22 -0.71 9.27 -4.04
CA PRO A 22 0.48 9.67 -4.77
C PRO A 22 0.77 8.82 -6.03
N ILE A 23 0.22 7.61 -6.15
CA ILE A 23 0.43 6.71 -7.29
C ILE A 23 -0.35 7.20 -8.53
N LEU A 24 -1.36 8.05 -8.33
CA LEU A 24 -2.31 8.49 -9.36
C LEU A 24 -1.94 9.78 -10.09
N ILE A 25 -0.72 10.34 -9.90
CA ILE A 25 -0.29 11.52 -10.65
C ILE A 25 -0.01 11.12 -12.10
N GLY A 26 -1.06 11.12 -12.93
CA GLY A 26 -1.01 10.84 -14.38
C GLY A 26 -1.78 9.61 -14.87
N ALA A 27 -2.41 8.83 -13.98
CA ALA A 27 -3.23 7.67 -14.36
C ALA A 27 -4.70 8.07 -14.57
N PRO A 28 -5.41 7.51 -15.58
CA PRO A 28 -6.85 7.70 -15.71
C PRO A 28 -7.56 7.25 -14.44
N LEU A 29 -8.37 8.13 -13.85
CA LEU A 29 -9.17 7.76 -12.68
C LEU A 29 -10.26 6.77 -13.13
N PRO A 30 -10.38 5.60 -12.50
CA PRO A 30 -11.42 4.64 -12.84
C PRO A 30 -12.80 5.24 -12.54
N SER A 31 -13.75 5.06 -13.47
CA SER A 31 -15.06 5.71 -13.43
C SER A 31 -16.13 4.90 -12.68
N ASN A 32 -15.87 3.61 -12.48
CA ASN A 32 -16.74 2.69 -11.75
C ASN A 32 -15.92 1.68 -10.92
N VAL A 33 -16.61 0.97 -10.02
CA VAL A 33 -15.97 0.03 -9.07
C VAL A 33 -15.27 -1.13 -9.79
N ALA A 34 -15.82 -1.61 -10.91
CA ALA A 34 -15.22 -2.72 -11.66
C ALA A 34 -13.90 -2.30 -12.32
N GLU A 35 -13.86 -1.10 -12.91
CA GLU A 35 -12.63 -0.50 -13.45
C GLU A 35 -11.60 -0.23 -12.36
N LEU A 36 -12.03 0.26 -11.20
CA LEU A 36 -11.14 0.48 -10.06
C LEU A 36 -10.53 -0.83 -9.60
N GLN A 37 -11.33 -1.89 -9.47
CA GLN A 37 -10.83 -3.19 -9.07
C GLN A 37 -9.78 -3.72 -10.05
N GLN A 38 -10.05 -3.63 -11.36
CA GLN A 38 -9.09 -4.06 -12.38
C GLN A 38 -7.82 -3.21 -12.35
N PHE A 39 -7.95 -1.90 -12.22
CA PHE A 39 -6.82 -0.98 -12.07
C PHE A 39 -5.95 -1.35 -10.87
N CYS A 40 -6.55 -1.62 -9.71
CA CYS A 40 -5.83 -2.01 -8.50
C CYS A 40 -5.07 -3.33 -8.68
N ILE A 41 -5.68 -4.32 -9.35
CA ILE A 41 -5.02 -5.60 -9.66
C ILE A 41 -3.83 -5.36 -10.60
N ASP A 42 -4.04 -4.59 -11.67
CA ASP A 42 -3.02 -4.31 -12.68
C ASP A 42 -1.84 -3.55 -12.05
N GLU A 43 -2.08 -2.50 -11.27
CA GLU A 43 -1.04 -1.76 -10.56
C GLU A 43 -0.32 -2.64 -9.53
N TRP A 44 -1.05 -3.45 -8.78
CA TRP A 44 -0.45 -4.37 -7.81
C TRP A 44 0.50 -5.38 -8.48
N THR A 45 0.13 -5.90 -9.65
CA THR A 45 0.99 -6.84 -10.40
C THR A 45 2.27 -6.21 -10.95
N LYS A 46 2.28 -4.89 -11.15
CA LYS A 46 3.47 -4.14 -11.62
C LYS A 46 4.49 -3.93 -10.51
N ILE A 47 4.12 -4.03 -9.24
CA ILE A 47 5.03 -3.79 -8.12
C ILE A 47 6.05 -4.93 -8.07
N PRO A 48 7.35 -4.64 -8.31
CA PRO A 48 8.36 -5.68 -8.30
C PRO A 48 8.62 -6.15 -6.86
N PRO A 49 8.85 -7.44 -6.59
CA PRO A 49 9.11 -7.96 -5.23
C PRO A 49 10.29 -7.27 -4.52
N GLN A 50 11.25 -6.76 -5.29
CA GLN A 50 12.39 -6.00 -4.78
C GLN A 50 11.95 -4.70 -4.09
N HIS A 51 10.81 -4.12 -4.48
CA HIS A 51 10.24 -2.94 -3.82
C HIS A 51 9.83 -3.29 -2.38
N CYS A 52 9.12 -4.39 -2.17
CA CYS A 52 8.78 -4.90 -0.84
C CYS A 52 10.03 -5.18 0.00
N ASN A 53 11.07 -5.78 -0.59
CA ASN A 53 12.33 -6.05 0.11
C ASN A 53 13.02 -4.76 0.60
N ARG A 54 12.97 -3.66 -0.19
CA ARG A 54 13.51 -2.36 0.23
C ARG A 54 12.73 -1.76 1.40
N LEU A 55 11.40 -1.91 1.40
CA LEU A 55 10.56 -1.48 2.51
C LEU A 55 10.88 -2.26 3.79
N ILE A 56 11.04 -3.58 3.71
CA ILE A 56 11.43 -4.41 4.86
C ILE A 56 12.83 -4.03 5.34
N ALA A 57 13.80 -3.87 4.45
CA ALA A 57 15.17 -3.52 4.79
C ALA A 57 15.29 -2.16 5.52
N SER A 58 14.42 -1.19 5.17
CA SER A 58 14.39 0.13 5.82
C SER A 58 13.59 0.17 7.12
N TYR A 59 12.84 -0.89 7.46
CA TYR A 59 11.98 -0.92 8.64
C TYR A 59 12.75 -0.69 9.96
N ARG A 60 13.93 -1.31 10.11
CA ARG A 60 14.79 -1.11 11.29
C ARG A 60 15.14 0.37 11.50
N LYS A 61 15.42 1.10 10.41
CA LYS A 61 15.75 2.53 10.49
C LYS A 61 14.55 3.36 10.93
N ARG A 62 13.34 3.03 10.47
CA ARG A 62 12.09 3.65 10.93
C ARG A 62 11.86 3.43 12.41
N LEU A 63 12.07 2.21 12.91
CA LEU A 63 11.95 1.91 14.35
C LEU A 63 12.93 2.74 15.19
N ILE A 64 14.19 2.84 14.75
CA ILE A 64 15.18 3.68 15.43
C ILE A 64 14.72 5.15 15.47
N ALA A 65 14.16 5.66 14.38
CA ALA A 65 13.61 7.02 14.33
C ALA A 65 12.44 7.22 15.30
N VAL A 66 11.52 6.24 15.41
CA VAL A 66 10.39 6.29 16.36
C VAL A 66 10.89 6.27 17.81
N VAL A 67 11.89 5.44 18.12
CA VAL A 67 12.51 5.39 19.46
C VAL A 67 13.18 6.73 19.79
N ALA A 68 13.93 7.31 18.85
CA ALA A 68 14.54 8.62 19.01
C ALA A 68 13.49 9.74 19.20
N ALA A 69 12.37 9.64 18.51
CA ALA A 69 11.21 10.52 18.67
C ALA A 69 10.38 10.24 19.94
N LYS A 70 10.80 9.29 20.80
CA LYS A 70 10.07 8.87 22.01
C LYS A 70 8.63 8.43 21.71
N GLY A 71 8.43 7.75 20.58
CA GLY A 71 7.11 7.33 20.10
C GLY A 71 6.34 8.41 19.33
N GLY A 72 6.92 9.59 19.11
CA GLY A 72 6.34 10.64 18.29
C GLY A 72 6.39 10.37 16.78
N PRO A 73 5.69 11.19 15.97
CA PRO A 73 5.71 11.07 14.51
C PRO A 73 7.12 11.23 13.93
N THR A 74 7.40 10.51 12.84
CA THR A 74 8.66 10.60 12.10
C THR A 74 8.40 11.05 10.67
N SER A 75 9.44 11.49 9.94
CA SER A 75 9.32 11.95 8.54
C SER A 75 9.11 10.81 7.51
N TYR A 76 8.93 9.58 7.97
CA TYR A 76 8.73 8.40 7.14
C TYR A 76 7.25 8.10 6.94
#